data_AF-A0A2M8S672-F1
#
_entry.id   AF-A0A2M8S672-F1
#
_cell.length_a   1.000
_cell.length_b   1.000
_cell.length_c   1.000
_cell.angle_alpha   90.00
_cell.angle_beta   90.00
_cell.angle_gamma   90.00
#
_symmetry.space_group_name_H-M   'P 1'
#
loop_
_entity.id
_entity.type
_entity.pdbx_description
1 polymer ?
#
loop_
_entity_poly.entity_id
_entity_poly.type
_entity_poly.pdbx_seq_one_letter_code
_entity_poly.pdbx_strand_id
1 'polypeptide(L)'
;GRAPGDRRLIDGLATTIGTIFPSVYVMDIPGTFNAMIYATLQSTDATNLDHNLLALSTRADAPPLLLKSMSLAWENLQPAPQRTTVFTDDLAPIEWITNNMILNFVLHGEIETLQ
;
A
#
# COMPACT_ATOMS: atom_id res chain seq x y z
N GLY A 1 -1.47 -3.77 7.84
CA GLY A 1 -1.35 -2.35 8.22
C GLY A 1 0.12 -1.96 8.32
N ARG A 2 0.41 -0.67 8.46
CA ARG A 2 1.73 -0.08 8.73
C ARG A 2 1.70 0.71 10.04
N ALA A 3 2.88 0.95 10.63
CA ALA A 3 3.06 1.97 11.67
C ALA A 3 3.94 3.11 11.11
N PRO A 4 4.02 4.28 11.76
CA PRO A 4 4.94 5.33 11.33
C PRO A 4 6.36 4.79 11.19
N GLY A 5 6.93 4.87 9.99
CA GLY A 5 8.28 4.37 9.68
C GLY A 5 8.43 2.85 9.61
N ASP A 6 7.38 2.05 9.86
CA ASP A 6 7.46 0.57 9.82
C ASP A 6 6.54 -0.01 8.74
N ARG A 7 7.16 -0.52 7.68
CA ARG A 7 6.50 -1.11 6.50
C ARG A 7 6.76 -2.60 6.33
N ARG A 8 7.43 -3.25 7.30
CA ARG A 8 7.91 -4.64 7.17
C ARG A 8 6.82 -5.64 6.78
N LEU A 9 5.61 -5.50 7.33
CA LEU A 9 4.47 -6.35 6.97
C LEU A 9 4.05 -6.16 5.51
N ILE A 10 3.97 -4.91 5.04
CA ILE A 10 3.61 -4.59 3.65
C ILE A 10 4.68 -5.13 2.70
N ASP A 11 5.95 -4.92 3.04
CA ASP A 11 7.08 -5.37 2.22
C ASP A 11 7.13 -6.90 2.09
N GLY A 12 6.88 -7.64 3.18
CA GLY A 12 6.79 -9.10 3.15
C GLY A 12 5.63 -9.62 2.32
N LEU A 13 4.44 -9.03 2.49
CA LEU A 13 3.26 -9.37 1.69
C LEU A 13 3.49 -9.06 0.20
N ALA A 14 3.97 -7.87 -0.12
CA ALA A 14 4.23 -7.46 -1.49
C ALA A 14 5.34 -8.31 -2.15
N THR A 15 6.37 -8.69 -1.40
CA THR A 15 7.41 -9.62 -1.88
C THR A 15 6.79 -10.98 -2.24
N THR A 16 5.93 -11.51 -1.36
CA THR A 16 5.25 -12.79 -1.58
C THR A 16 4.34 -12.73 -2.80
N ILE A 17 3.51 -11.69 -2.92
CA ILE A 17 2.62 -11.47 -4.06
C ILE A 17 3.43 -11.33 -5.36
N GLY A 18 4.55 -10.60 -5.32
CA GLY A 18 5.45 -10.39 -6.46
C GLY A 18 6.15 -11.66 -6.97
N THR A 19 6.02 -12.80 -6.28
CA THR A 19 6.49 -14.10 -6.81
C THR A 19 5.60 -14.63 -7.94
N ILE A 20 4.34 -14.20 -7.98
CA ILE A 20 3.34 -14.62 -8.98
C ILE A 20 2.99 -13.48 -9.93
N PHE A 21 2.84 -12.26 -9.41
CA PHE A 21 2.38 -11.12 -10.19
C PHE A 21 3.55 -10.23 -10.66
N PRO A 22 3.67 -9.92 -11.96
CA PRO A 22 4.78 -9.15 -12.51
C PRO A 22 4.84 -7.68 -12.07
N SER A 23 3.74 -7.10 -11.60
CA SER A 23 3.74 -5.72 -11.10
C SER A 23 2.91 -5.61 -9.84
N VAL A 24 3.47 -4.94 -8.84
CA VAL A 24 2.88 -4.76 -7.50
C VAL A 24 3.04 -3.29 -7.10
N TYR A 25 1.94 -2.69 -6.65
CA TYR A 25 1.87 -1.29 -6.23
C TYR A 25 1.27 -1.20 -4.83
N VAL A 26 1.72 -0.22 -4.07
CA VAL A 26 1.25 0.02 -2.71
C VAL A 26 0.73 1.45 -2.61
N MET A 27 -0.49 1.59 -2.10
CA MET A 27 -1.13 2.89 -1.88
C MET A 27 -1.47 3.00 -0.41
N ASP A 28 -0.98 4.04 0.26
CA ASP A 28 -1.34 4.31 1.65
C ASP A 28 -2.74 4.92 1.72
N ILE A 29 -3.52 4.55 2.74
CA ILE A 29 -4.82 5.15 2.99
C ILE A 29 -4.63 6.32 3.97
N PRO A 30 -4.88 7.58 3.54
CA PRO A 30 -4.70 8.77 4.36
C PRO A 30 -5.46 8.70 5.68
N GLY A 31 -4.87 9.22 6.75
CA GLY A 31 -5.48 9.26 8.08
C GLY A 31 -5.68 7.89 8.74
N THR A 32 -5.08 6.83 8.20
CA THR A 32 -5.17 5.47 8.76
C THR A 32 -3.82 4.76 8.73
N PHE A 33 -3.75 3.65 9.45
CA PHE A 33 -2.64 2.68 9.40
C PHE A 33 -2.76 1.68 8.24
N ASN A 34 -3.74 1.83 7.34
CA ASN A 34 -4.00 0.88 6.27
C ASN A 34 -3.30 1.26 4.97
N ALA A 35 -2.91 0.25 4.22
CA ALA A 35 -2.40 0.36 2.86
C ALA A 35 -3.08 -0.69 1.99
N MET A 36 -3.29 -0.38 0.72
CA MET A 36 -3.78 -1.31 -0.28
C MET A 36 -2.63 -1.77 -1.17
N ILE A 37 -2.58 -3.07 -1.47
CA ILE A 37 -1.63 -3.66 -2.41
C ILE A 37 -2.41 -4.05 -3.67
N TYR A 38 -1.98 -3.54 -4.81
CA TYR A 38 -2.53 -3.90 -6.12
C TYR A 38 -1.50 -4.75 -6.86
N ALA A 39 -1.94 -5.87 -7.40
CA ALA A 39 -1.08 -6.78 -8.16
C ALA A 39 -1.74 -7.12 -9.49
N THR A 40 -1.00 -6.96 -10.58
CA THR A 40 -1.52 -7.15 -11.93
C THR A 40 -0.92 -8.41 -12.55
N LEU A 41 -1.75 -9.19 -13.27
CA LEU A 41 -1.31 -10.42 -13.96
C LEU A 41 -0.44 -10.13 -15.19
N GLN A 42 -0.54 -8.93 -15.74
CA GLN A 42 0.28 -8.45 -16.85
C GLN A 42 1.18 -7.33 -16.34
N SER A 43 2.37 -7.20 -16.91
CA SER A 43 3.26 -6.10 -16.55
C SER A 43 2.60 -4.77 -16.91
N THR A 44 2.56 -3.86 -15.94
CA THR A 44 1.96 -2.53 -16.07
C THR A 44 2.92 -1.46 -15.54
N ASP A 45 2.57 -0.19 -15.76
CA ASP A 45 3.27 0.95 -15.17
C ASP A 45 2.34 1.73 -14.24
N ALA A 46 2.86 2.24 -13.12
CA ALA A 46 2.04 2.99 -12.17
C ALA A 46 1.40 4.24 -12.82
N THR A 47 2.10 4.89 -13.76
CA THR A 47 1.63 6.05 -14.53
C THR A 47 0.39 5.74 -15.36
N ASN A 48 0.05 4.47 -15.59
CA ASN A 48 -1.20 4.12 -16.24
C ASN A 48 -2.42 4.62 -15.44
N LEU A 49 -2.34 4.68 -14.10
CA LEU A 49 -3.42 5.22 -13.29
C LEU A 49 -3.62 6.72 -13.53
N ASP A 50 -2.53 7.49 -13.60
CA ASP A 50 -2.56 8.93 -13.88
C ASP A 50 -3.14 9.23 -15.26
N HIS A 51 -2.68 8.50 -16.29
CA HIS A 51 -3.21 8.64 -17.64
C HIS A 51 -4.70 8.30 -17.72
N ASN A 52 -5.13 7.24 -17.02
CA ASN A 52 -6.55 6.84 -16.96
C ASN A 52 -7.39 7.89 -16.22
N LEU A 53 -6.86 8.49 -15.16
CA LEU A 53 -7.51 9.58 -14.42
C LEU A 53 -7.70 10.79 -15.32
N LEU A 54 -6.65 11.22 -16.02
CA LEU A 54 -6.71 12.33 -16.96
C LEU A 54 -7.75 12.06 -18.04
N ALA A 55 -7.70 10.90 -18.71
CA ALA A 55 -8.67 10.53 -19.73
C ALA A 55 -10.11 10.55 -19.21
N LEU A 56 -10.35 9.97 -18.02
CA LEU A 56 -11.68 9.94 -17.42
C LEU A 56 -12.17 11.34 -17.03
N SER A 57 -11.31 12.20 -16.48
CA SER A 57 -11.66 13.56 -16.05
C SER A 57 -12.13 14.47 -17.18
N THR A 58 -11.76 14.17 -18.44
CA THR A 58 -12.22 14.93 -19.62
C THR A 58 -13.64 14.57 -20.04
N ARG A 59 -14.23 13.50 -19.49
CA ARG A 59 -15.57 13.05 -19.83
C ARG A 59 -16.63 13.75 -18.99
N ALA A 60 -17.68 14.23 -19.65
CA ALA A 60 -18.80 14.89 -18.98
C ALA A 60 -19.62 13.95 -18.06
N ASP A 61 -19.58 12.64 -18.32
CA ASP A 61 -20.31 11.61 -17.59
C ASP A 61 -19.47 10.90 -16.51
N ALA A 62 -18.27 11.40 -16.21
CA ALA A 62 -17.37 10.78 -15.25
C ALA A 62 -17.96 10.80 -13.81
N PRO A 63 -18.11 9.64 -13.14
CA PRO A 63 -18.63 9.60 -11.78
C PRO A 63 -17.69 10.33 -10.79
N PRO A 64 -18.17 11.34 -10.02
CA PRO A 64 -17.30 12.13 -9.14
C PRO A 64 -16.58 11.29 -8.08
N LEU A 65 -17.25 10.27 -7.53
CA LEU A 65 -16.66 9.37 -6.54
C LEU A 65 -15.47 8.60 -7.12
N LEU A 66 -15.60 8.09 -8.35
CA LEU A 66 -14.53 7.35 -9.00
C LEU A 66 -13.32 8.24 -9.26
N LEU A 67 -13.53 9.45 -9.77
CA LEU A 67 -12.46 10.43 -9.96
C LEU A 67 -11.73 10.73 -8.64
N LYS A 68 -12.49 10.94 -7.55
CA LYS A 68 -11.90 11.19 -6.23
C LYS A 68 -11.11 10.01 -5.71
N SER A 69 -11.64 8.79 -5.83
CA SER A 69 -10.93 7.58 -5.40
C SER A 69 -9.65 7.34 -6.21
N MET A 70 -9.67 7.58 -7.52
CA MET A 70 -8.50 7.47 -8.37
C MET A 70 -7.43 8.50 -8.02
N SER A 71 -7.80 9.77 -7.80
CA SER A 71 -6.85 10.82 -7.37
C SER A 71 -6.24 10.48 -6.01
N LEU A 72 -7.05 10.06 -5.04
CA LEU A 72 -6.55 9.63 -3.73
C LEU A 72 -5.57 8.45 -3.84
N ALA A 73 -5.86 7.46 -4.67
CA ALA A 73 -4.97 6.32 -4.87
C ALA A 73 -3.64 6.73 -5.53
N TRP A 74 -3.70 7.62 -6.52
CA TRP A 74 -2.51 8.14 -7.20
C TRP A 74 -1.63 9.00 -6.28
N GLU A 75 -2.24 9.94 -5.56
CA GLU A 75 -1.55 10.85 -4.64
C GLU A 75 -0.85 10.11 -3.49
N ASN A 76 -1.34 8.91 -3.14
CA ASN A 76 -0.80 8.10 -2.05
C ASN A 76 -0.01 6.88 -2.51
N LEU A 77 0.31 6.80 -3.81
CA LEU A 77 1.23 5.81 -4.33
C LEU A 77 2.57 5.89 -3.59
N GLN A 78 3.04 4.75 -3.11
CA GLN A 78 4.31 4.62 -2.40
C GLN A 78 5.40 4.12 -3.35
N PRO A 79 6.69 4.34 -3.00
CA PRO A 79 7.80 3.70 -3.70
C PRO A 79 7.61 2.18 -3.75
N ALA A 80 8.30 1.55 -4.71
CA ALA A 80 8.30 0.10 -4.83
C ALA A 80 8.67 -0.55 -3.47
N PRO A 81 7.90 -1.56 -3.03
CA PRO A 81 8.13 -2.20 -1.73
C PRO A 81 9.51 -2.85 -1.70
N GLN A 82 10.13 -2.85 -0.52
CA GLN A 82 11.42 -3.50 -0.37
C GLN A 82 11.26 -5.01 -0.47
N ARG A 83 12.15 -5.67 -1.20
CA ARG A 83 12.16 -7.13 -1.26
C ARG A 83 12.66 -7.69 0.07
N THR A 84 11.84 -8.54 0.67
CA THR A 84 12.13 -9.18 1.97
C THR A 84 11.87 -10.69 1.87
N THR A 85 11.64 -11.36 3.00
CA THR A 85 11.31 -12.78 3.02
C THR A 85 9.98 -13.04 2.31
N VAL A 86 9.97 -14.02 1.42
CA VAL A 86 8.72 -14.57 0.86
C VAL A 86 8.03 -15.36 1.97
N PHE A 87 6.81 -14.98 2.29
CA PHE A 87 6.00 -15.68 3.27
C PHE A 87 5.42 -16.97 2.68
N THR A 88 5.54 -18.04 3.45
CA THR A 88 4.87 -19.33 3.23
C THR A 88 4.14 -19.73 4.50
N ASP A 89 3.31 -20.77 4.46
CA ASP A 89 2.57 -21.23 5.65
C ASP A 89 3.52 -21.50 6.84
N ASP A 90 4.63 -22.19 6.60
CA ASP A 90 5.66 -22.47 7.61
C ASP A 90 6.61 -21.28 7.91
N LEU A 91 6.61 -20.23 7.08
CA LEU A 91 7.57 -19.12 7.14
C LEU A 91 6.88 -17.77 7.00
N ALA A 92 5.95 -17.49 7.91
CA ALA A 92 5.25 -16.22 7.97
C ALA A 92 5.24 -15.68 9.41
N PRO A 93 6.27 -14.92 9.85
CA PRO A 93 6.32 -14.35 11.20
C PRO A 93 5.38 -13.14 11.37
N ILE A 94 4.15 -13.22 10.82
CA ILE A 94 3.18 -12.12 10.78
C ILE A 94 2.88 -11.63 12.19
N GLU A 95 2.56 -12.56 13.11
CA GLU A 95 2.20 -12.22 14.49
C GLU A 95 3.34 -11.46 15.19
N TRP A 96 4.59 -11.90 15.01
CA TRP A 96 5.76 -11.22 15.56
C TRP A 96 5.94 -9.82 14.99
N ILE A 97 5.77 -9.67 13.67
CA ILE A 97 5.83 -8.37 13.01
C ILE A 97 4.75 -7.45 13.56
N THR A 98 3.49 -7.91 13.61
CA THR A 98 2.37 -7.09 14.08
C THR A 98 2.49 -6.73 15.56
N ASN A 99 2.89 -7.68 16.41
CA ASN A 99 3.08 -7.43 17.85
C ASN A 99 4.21 -6.42 18.07
N ASN A 100 5.33 -6.57 17.36
CA ASN A 100 6.43 -5.62 17.45
C ASN A 100 6.05 -4.22 16.93
N MET A 101 5.26 -4.14 15.85
CA MET A 101 4.72 -2.87 15.36
C MET A 101 3.84 -2.17 16.40
N ILE A 102 2.94 -2.91 17.04
CA ILE A 102 2.05 -2.36 18.09
C ILE A 102 2.88 -1.89 19.28
N LEU A 103 3.83 -2.71 19.77
CA LEU A 103 4.68 -2.34 20.90
C LEU A 103 5.54 -1.11 20.58
N ASN A 104 6.17 -1.06 19.41
CA ASN A 104 6.97 0.10 19.00
C ASN A 104 6.12 1.37 18.91
N PHE A 105 4.90 1.26 18.38
CA PHE A 105 3.97 2.39 18.33
C PHE A 105 3.56 2.86 19.73
N VAL A 106 3.28 1.96 20.67
CA VAL A 106 2.91 2.34 22.05
C VAL A 106 4.11 2.94 22.80
N LEU A 107 5.32 2.42 22.58
CA LEU A 107 6.52 2.81 23.32
C LEU A 107 7.23 4.05 22.73
N HIS A 108 7.15 4.26 21.43
CA HIS A 108 7.89 5.31 20.71
C HIS A 108 6.99 6.18 19.82
N GLY A 109 5.74 5.79 19.61
CA GLY A 109 4.77 6.70 19.01
C GLY A 109 4.49 7.79 20.03
N GLU A 110 4.90 9.01 19.69
CA GLU A 110 4.52 10.21 20.41
C GLU A 110 3.00 10.21 20.57
N ILE A 111 2.52 9.85 21.77
CA ILE A 111 1.13 10.02 22.19
C ILE A 111 0.70 11.49 22.02
N GLU A 112 1.66 12.40 21.83
CA GLU A 112 1.49 13.83 21.55
C GLU A 112 0.92 14.15 20.14
N THR A 113 1.00 13.25 19.15
CA THR A 113 0.58 13.57 17.76
C THR A 113 -0.85 13.15 17.39
N LEU A 114 -1.61 12.58 18.32
CA LEU A 114 -3.00 12.16 18.13
C LEU A 114 -4.05 13.15 18.68
N GLN A 115 -3.67 14.42 18.91
CA GLN A 115 -4.61 15.52 19.23
C GLN A 115 -5.02 16.31 18.00
#